data_AF-A0A382R917-F1
#
_entry.id   AF-A0A382R917-F1
#
_cell.length_a   1.000
_cell.length_b   1.000
_cell.length_c   1.000
_cell.angle_alpha   90.00
_cell.angle_beta   90.00
_cell.angle_gamma   90.00
#
_symmetry.space_group_name_H-M   'P 1'
#
loop_
_entity.id
_entity.type
_entity.pdbx_description
1 polymer ?
#
loop_
_entity_poly.entity_id
_entity_poly.type
_entity_poly.pdbx_seq_one_letter_code
_entity_poly.pdbx_strand_id
1 'polypeptide(L)'
;VRGKNVLEFELYLSSGHINFEKPVVVTFQAIQDKGNQLAPGEKFVAFNKKVEKSTSVLLRSFKEVRDENMLYDAKITISTQKTVKFAASR
;
A
#
# COMPACT_ATOMS: atom_id res chain seq x y z
N VAL A 1 13.75 -19.53 -18.63
CA VAL A 1 13.61 -18.45 -17.63
C VAL A 1 12.52 -18.86 -16.64
N ARG A 2 12.82 -18.95 -15.33
CA ARG A 2 11.83 -19.34 -14.30
C ARG A 2 11.12 -18.06 -13.84
N GLY A 3 9.81 -17.95 -14.06
CA GLY A 3 9.03 -16.79 -13.62
C GLY A 3 9.03 -16.66 -12.10
N LYS A 4 9.24 -15.44 -11.58
CA LYS A 4 9.16 -15.13 -10.16
C LYS A 4 7.76 -14.62 -9.85
N ASN A 5 7.05 -15.25 -8.92
CA ASN A 5 5.77 -14.72 -8.45
C ASN A 5 6.00 -13.40 -7.70
N VAL A 6 5.31 -12.34 -8.12
CA VAL A 6 5.31 -11.03 -7.46
C VAL A 6 3.99 -10.90 -6.70
N LEU A 7 4.07 -10.62 -5.40
CA LEU A 7 2.89 -10.27 -4.62
C LEU A 7 2.83 -8.73 -4.52
N GLU A 8 1.75 -8.17 -5.03
CA GLU A 8 1.45 -6.75 -4.97
C GLU A 8 0.10 -6.56 -4.28
N PHE A 9 -0.03 -5.48 -3.52
CA PHE A 9 -1.28 -5.08 -2.91
C PHE A 9 -1.68 -3.72 -3.44
N GLU A 10 -2.97 -3.56 -3.73
CA GLU A 10 -3.57 -2.26 -3.93
C GLU A 10 -4.23 -1.80 -2.64
N LEU A 11 -3.87 -0.61 -2.16
CA LEU A 11 -4.53 0.03 -1.04
C LEU A 11 -5.33 1.22 -1.56
N TYR A 12 -6.62 1.23 -1.22
CA TYR A 12 -7.54 2.33 -1.52
C TYR A 12 -7.67 3.22 -0.29
N LEU A 13 -7.54 4.53 -0.47
CA LEU A 13 -7.42 5.49 0.61
C LEU A 13 -8.45 6.62 0.46
N SER A 14 -8.98 7.10 1.58
CA SER A 14 -10.01 8.13 1.65
C SER A 14 -9.51 9.39 2.34
N SER A 15 -9.83 10.56 1.78
CA SER A 15 -9.57 11.87 2.38
C SER A 15 -10.28 12.07 3.72
N GLY A 16 -11.33 11.30 4.01
CA GLY A 16 -11.97 11.31 5.33
C GLY A 16 -11.13 10.67 6.44
N HIS A 17 -10.14 9.84 6.08
CA HIS A 17 -9.35 9.06 7.04
C HIS A 17 -7.85 9.32 6.96
N ILE A 18 -7.36 9.92 5.87
CA ILE A 18 -5.93 10.23 5.72
C ILE A 18 -5.70 11.68 5.30
N ASN A 19 -4.59 12.24 5.78
CA ASN A 19 -4.11 13.55 5.36
C ASN A 19 -3.13 13.39 4.18
N PHE A 20 -3.59 13.74 2.97
CA PHE A 20 -2.79 13.66 1.74
C PHE A 20 -1.60 14.63 1.70
N GLU A 21 -1.59 15.68 2.52
CA GLU A 21 -0.45 16.61 2.61
C GLU A 21 0.74 16.00 3.37
N LYS A 22 0.52 14.90 4.09
CA LYS A 22 1.54 14.18 4.85
C LYS A 22 1.92 12.88 4.14
N PRO A 23 3.16 12.41 4.30
CA PRO A 23 3.57 11.12 3.75
C PRO A 23 2.80 9.99 4.43
N VAL A 24 2.34 9.03 3.63
CA VAL A 24 1.82 7.75 4.12
C VAL A 24 2.99 6.79 4.20
N VAL A 25 3.11 6.09 5.34
CA VAL A 25 4.13 5.06 5.55
C VAL A 25 3.44 3.70 5.63
N VAL A 26 3.82 2.79 4.74
CA VAL A 26 3.39 1.39 4.81
C VAL A 26 4.58 0.52 5.14
N THR A 27 4.45 -0.27 6.19
CA THR A 27 5.46 -1.23 6.62
C THR A 27 4.95 -2.64 6.44
N PHE A 28 5.77 -3.51 5.88
CA PHE A 28 5.51 -4.93 5.84
C PHE A 28 6.21 -5.61 7.02
N GLN A 29 5.51 -6.54 7.67
CA GLN A 29 6.08 -7.42 8.67
C GLN A 29 5.47 -8.79 8.49
N ALA A 30 6.31 -9.77 8.11
CA ALA A 30 5.85 -11.14 8.01
C ALA A 30 5.55 -11.68 9.43
N ILE A 31 4.47 -12.42 9.59
CA ILE A 31 4.25 -13.22 10.79
C ILE A 31 4.87 -14.58 10.52
N GLN A 32 5.76 -15.02 11.40
CA GLN A 32 6.41 -16.32 11.34
C GLN A 32 5.72 -17.26 12.31
N ASP A 33 5.38 -18.45 11.81
CA ASP A 33 4.98 -19.56 12.66
C ASP A 33 6.24 -20.25 13.21
N LYS A 34 6.39 -20.26 14.54
CA LYS A 34 7.47 -20.96 15.25
C LYS A 34 6.95 -22.22 15.95
N GLY A 35 5.91 -22.86 15.41
CA GLY A 35 5.25 -24.02 15.96
C GLY A 35 4.17 -23.62 16.97
N ASN A 36 4.56 -23.44 18.23
CA ASN A 36 3.60 -23.15 19.32
C ASN A 36 3.27 -21.66 19.48
N GLN A 37 3.90 -20.77 18.70
CA GLN A 37 3.69 -19.33 18.82
C GLN A 37 3.89 -18.62 17.48
N LEU A 38 3.02 -17.64 17.21
CA LEU A 38 3.20 -16.68 16.14
C LEU A 38 4.15 -15.58 16.61
N ALA A 39 5.24 -15.37 15.88
CA ALA A 39 6.23 -14.35 16.18
C ALA A 39 6.37 -13.35 15.02
N PRO A 40 6.58 -12.06 15.28
CA PRO A 40 6.87 -11.10 14.23
C PRO A 40 8.24 -11.37 13.59
N GLY A 41 8.28 -11.42 12.27
CA GLY A 41 9.49 -11.50 11.45
C GLY A 41 10.08 -10.13 11.11
N GLU A 42 10.94 -10.10 10.09
CA GLU A 42 11.58 -8.87 9.62
C GLU A 42 10.54 -7.82 9.22
N LYS A 43 10.74 -6.58 9.70
CA LYS A 43 9.94 -5.41 9.34
C LYS A 43 10.71 -4.54 8.35
N PHE A 44 10.07 -4.14 7.26
CA PHE A 44 10.63 -3.17 6.32
C PHE A 44 9.58 -2.15 5.84
N VAL A 45 10.06 -0.99 5.41
CA VAL A 45 9.20 0.08 4.86
C VAL A 45 8.97 -0.18 3.36
N ALA A 46 7.75 -0.55 2.99
CA ALA A 46 7.34 -0.81 1.62
C ALA A 46 6.94 0.48 0.86
N PHE A 47 6.43 1.48 1.59
CA PHE A 47 6.03 2.77 1.02
C PHE A 47 6.29 3.89 2.02
N ASN A 48 6.82 5.02 1.55
CA ASN A 48 6.97 6.25 2.35
C ASN A 48 7.01 7.46 1.40
N LYS A 49 5.84 7.90 0.96
CA LYS A 49 5.68 9.05 0.06
C LYS A 49 4.34 9.74 0.35
N LYS A 50 4.18 10.97 -0.10
CA LYS A 50 2.85 11.59 -0.19
C LYS A 50 2.00 10.80 -1.20
N VAL A 51 0.71 10.70 -0.92
CA VAL A 51 -0.24 10.03 -1.81
C VAL A 51 -1.01 11.09 -2.57
N GLU A 52 -1.17 10.89 -3.87
CA GLU A 52 -1.97 11.77 -4.72
C GLU A 52 -3.35 11.16 -4.97
N LYS A 53 -4.35 12.03 -5.12
CA LYS A 53 -5.68 11.60 -5.51
C LYS A 53 -5.64 10.96 -6.89
N SER A 54 -6.39 9.89 -7.08
CA SER A 54 -6.43 9.14 -8.33
C SER A 54 -7.73 9.46 -9.07
N THR A 55 -7.61 10.17 -10.19
CA THR A 55 -8.77 10.54 -11.02
C THR A 55 -9.56 9.32 -11.48
N SER A 56 -8.91 8.18 -11.75
CA SER A 56 -9.60 6.95 -12.13
C SER A 56 -10.41 6.35 -10.98
N VAL A 57 -9.93 6.43 -9.73
CA VAL A 57 -10.68 6.03 -8.54
C VAL A 57 -11.87 6.95 -8.33
N LEU A 58 -11.66 8.26 -8.42
CA LEU A 58 -12.73 9.26 -8.29
C LEU A 58 -13.82 9.11 -9.34
N LEU A 59 -13.45 8.89 -10.62
CA LEU A 59 -14.40 8.70 -11.72
C LEU A 59 -15.12 7.35 -11.63
N ARG A 60 -14.50 6.32 -11.05
CA ARG A 60 -15.16 5.03 -10.80
C ARG A 60 -16.31 5.18 -9.83
N SER A 61 -16.09 5.88 -8.70
CA SER A 61 -17.15 6.20 -7.73
C SER A 61 -18.27 7.07 -8.31
N PHE A 62 -18.09 7.68 -9.48
CA PHE A 62 -19.10 8.48 -10.17
C PHE A 62 -19.96 7.68 -11.16
N LYS A 63 -19.43 6.58 -11.73
CA LYS A 63 -20.08 5.81 -12.82
C LYS A 63 -20.96 4.67 -12.33
N GLU A 64 -20.57 4.00 -11.26
CA GLU A 64 -21.38 2.97 -10.62
C GLU A 64 -22.18 3.67 -9.51
N VAL A 65 -23.52 3.56 -9.56
CA VAL A 65 -24.50 4.01 -8.55
C VAL A 65 -23.81 4.32 -7.22
N ARG A 66 -23.84 5.60 -6.77
CA ARG A 66 -23.20 6.08 -5.53
C ARG A 66 -23.22 5.00 -4.45
N ASP A 67 -22.20 4.16 -4.42
CA ASP A 67 -22.06 3.23 -3.33
C ASP A 67 -21.57 4.12 -2.20
N GLU A 68 -22.49 4.45 -1.30
CA GLU A 68 -22.22 5.32 -0.16
C GLU A 68 -21.03 4.80 0.68
N ASN A 69 -20.66 3.52 0.50
CA ASN A 69 -19.53 2.89 1.14
C ASN A 69 -18.19 2.99 0.37
N MET A 70 -18.17 3.33 -0.93
CA MET A 70 -16.93 3.51 -1.72
C MET A 70 -16.46 4.97 -1.74
N LEU A 71 -16.00 5.45 -0.58
CA LEU A 71 -15.49 6.81 -0.36
C LEU A 71 -13.97 6.92 -0.57
N TYR A 72 -13.41 6.26 -1.57
CA TYR A 72 -11.96 6.29 -1.83
C TYR A 72 -11.59 7.40 -2.81
N ASP A 73 -10.51 8.12 -2.51
CA ASP A 73 -9.98 9.21 -3.32
C ASP A 73 -8.68 8.84 -4.03
N ALA A 74 -7.97 7.84 -3.51
CA ALA A 74 -6.63 7.48 -3.97
C ALA A 74 -6.40 5.97 -3.96
N LYS A 75 -5.41 5.55 -4.73
CA LYS A 75 -4.90 4.19 -4.79
C LYS A 75 -3.38 4.21 -4.75
N ILE A 76 -2.79 3.38 -3.90
CA ILE A 76 -1.35 3.08 -3.95
C ILE A 76 -1.15 1.59 -4.23
N THR A 77 -0.13 1.27 -5.01
CA THR A 77 0.30 -0.11 -5.22
C THR A 77 1.58 -0.32 -4.43
N ILE A 78 1.60 -1.34 -3.58
CA ILE A 78 2.77 -1.72 -2.80
C ILE A 78 3.23 -3.12 -3.19
N SER A 79 4.55 -3.31 -3.29
CA SER A 79 5.15 -4.63 -3.48
C SER A 79 5.59 -5.19 -2.13
N THR A 80 5.40 -6.49 -1.92
CA THR A 80 6.00 -7.21 -0.78
C THR A 80 7.46 -7.54 -1.00
N GLN A 81 7.98 -7.29 -2.19
CA GLN A 81 9.40 -7.46 -2.44
C GLN A 81 10.15 -6.34 -1.73
N LYS A 82 11.15 -6.73 -0.95
CA LYS A 82 12.09 -5.79 -0.36
C LYS A 82 12.82 -5.08 -1.51
N THR A 83 12.36 -3.90 -1.88
CA THR A 83 13.09 -3.05 -2.82
C THR A 83 14.37 -2.63 -2.12
N VAL A 84 15.52 -3.08 -2.62
CA VAL A 84 16.83 -2.62 -2.15
C VAL A 84 16.84 -1.11 -2.30
N LYS A 85 16.77 -0.39 -1.17
CA LYS A 85 16.94 1.06 -1.16
C LYS A 85 18.43 1.30 -1.41
N PHE A 86 18.79 1.51 -2.68
CA PHE A 86 20.08 2.11 -2.98
C PHE A 86 20.11 3.46 -2.26
N ALA A 87 21.15 3.66 -1.44
CA ALA A 87 21.35 4.92 -0.76
C ALA A 87 21.33 6.03 -1.81
N ALA A 88 20.39 6.97 -1.69
CA ALA A 88 20.50 8.22 -2.40
C ALA A 88 21.72 8.93 -1.80
N SER A 89 22.83 8.92 -2.54
CA SER A 89 23.98 9.74 -2.21
C SER A 89 23.60 11.21 -2.29
N ARG A 90 24.06 11.94 -1.27
CA ARG A 90 24.10 13.39 -1.06
C ARG A 90 22.90 14.00 -0.33
#